data_AF-A0A534ZYU7-F1
#
_entry.id   AF-A0A534ZYU7-F1
#
_cell.length_a   1.000
_cell.length_b   1.000
_cell.length_c   1.000
_cell.angle_alpha   90.00
_cell.angle_beta   90.00
_cell.angle_gamma   90.00
#
_symmetry.space_group_name_H-M   'P 1'
#
loop_
_entity.id
_entity.type
_entity.pdbx_description
1 polymer ?
#
loop_
_entity_poly.entity_id
_entity_poly.type
_entity_poly.pdbx_seq_one_letter_code
_entity_poly.pdbx_strand_id
1 'polypeptide(L)'
;MARSTPFSDFARVADDVSSTTSKLKKRDLLAGYLRSLPDEDLPTAATFFAGRPLPGASDKLGLGWVQQSQALATAAKARTSAMPLPSSWAPAPREPASASP
;
A
#
# COMPACT_ATOMS: atom_id res chain seq x y z
N MET A 1 -26.23 2.89 -6.10
CA MET A 1 -25.03 2.47 -5.36
C MET A 1 -24.06 3.63 -5.43
N ALA A 2 -23.70 4.24 -4.30
CA ALA A 2 -22.66 5.28 -4.31
C ALA A 2 -21.31 4.61 -4.61
N ARG A 3 -20.37 5.36 -5.22
CA ARG A 3 -19.01 4.86 -5.43
C ARG A 3 -18.23 5.07 -4.13
N SER A 4 -17.65 4.00 -3.60
CA SER A 4 -16.76 4.09 -2.44
C SER A 4 -15.53 4.94 -2.74
N THR A 5 -15.00 5.56 -1.70
CA THR A 5 -13.82 6.42 -1.80
C THR A 5 -12.55 5.59 -2.05
N PRO A 6 -11.59 6.08 -2.86
CA PRO A 6 -10.32 5.37 -3.08
C PRO A 6 -9.54 5.13 -1.78
N PHE A 7 -9.00 3.92 -1.61
CA PHE A 7 -8.15 3.58 -0.47
C PHE A 7 -6.88 4.46 -0.38
N SER A 8 -6.42 5.03 -1.50
CA SER A 8 -5.30 5.98 -1.52
C SER A 8 -5.57 7.23 -0.69
N ASP A 9 -6.81 7.70 -0.65
CA ASP A 9 -7.17 8.92 0.09
C ASP A 9 -7.14 8.66 1.59
N PHE A 10 -7.68 7.50 2.02
CA PHE A 10 -7.51 7.00 3.38
C PHE A 10 -6.02 6.95 3.78
N ALA A 11 -5.19 6.31 2.96
CA ALA A 11 -3.77 6.13 3.26
C ALA A 11 -3.03 7.47 3.40
N ARG A 12 -3.36 8.44 2.54
CA ARG A 12 -2.80 9.79 2.62
C ARG A 12 -3.18 10.51 3.90
N VAL A 13 -4.46 10.45 4.30
CA VAL A 13 -4.90 11.09 5.55
C VAL A 13 -4.29 10.40 6.78
N ALA A 14 -4.13 9.08 6.75
CA ALA A 14 -3.45 8.35 7.81
C ALA A 14 -1.98 8.80 7.96
N ASP A 15 -1.28 9.01 6.85
CA ASP A 15 0.09 9.53 6.83
C ASP A 15 0.17 10.95 7.40
N ASP A 16 -0.72 11.85 6.95
CA ASP A 16 -0.84 13.23 7.45
C ASP A 16 -1.14 13.29 8.97
N VAL A 17 -1.96 12.37 9.47
CA VAL A 17 -2.26 12.24 10.91
C VAL A 17 -1.07 11.71 11.69
N SER A 18 -0.28 10.80 11.11
CA SER A 18 0.90 10.22 11.74
C SER A 18 2.07 11.22 11.82
N SER A 19 2.20 12.09 10.82
CA SER A 19 3.29 13.07 10.71
C SER A 19 3.14 14.28 11.65
N THR A 20 2.01 14.42 12.34
CA THR A 20 1.75 15.51 13.29
C THR A 20 1.65 15.01 14.73
N THR A 21 2.11 15.84 15.67
CA THR A 21 1.94 15.63 17.12
C THR A 21 0.77 16.44 17.69
N SER A 22 0.22 17.40 16.94
CA SER A 22 -0.87 18.26 17.39
C SER A 22 -2.21 17.51 17.38
N LYS A 23 -2.81 17.34 18.57
CA LYS A 23 -4.12 16.68 18.75
C LYS A 23 -5.23 17.39 17.97
N LEU A 24 -5.23 18.72 17.94
CA LEU A 24 -6.20 19.51 17.18
C LEU A 24 -6.07 19.26 15.68
N LYS A 25 -4.83 19.27 15.16
CA LYS A 25 -4.59 19.00 13.74
C LYS A 25 -5.04 17.60 13.33
N LYS A 26 -4.79 16.58 14.18
CA LYS A 26 -5.30 15.21 13.94
C LYS A 26 -6.83 15.19 13.86
N ARG A 27 -7.51 15.86 14.79
CA ARG A 27 -8.97 15.96 14.80
C ARG A 27 -9.49 16.60 13.52
N ASP A 28 -8.88 17.70 13.10
CA ASP A 28 -9.35 18.47 11.94
C ASP A 28 -9.14 17.68 10.63
N LEU A 29 -8.01 16.98 10.49
CA LEU A 29 -7.75 16.06 9.36
C LEU A 29 -8.78 14.93 9.30
N LEU A 30 -9.02 14.24 10.42
CA LEU A 30 -10.00 13.15 10.48
C LEU A 30 -11.43 13.65 10.21
N ALA A 31 -11.81 14.78 10.80
CA ALA A 31 -13.13 15.35 10.59
C ALA A 31 -13.35 15.79 9.13
N GLY A 32 -12.31 16.34 8.48
CA GLY A 32 -12.36 16.68 7.05
C GLY A 32 -12.60 15.44 6.19
N TYR A 33 -11.82 14.39 6.41
CA TYR A 33 -11.96 13.14 5.67
C TYR A 33 -13.32 12.47 5.91
N LEU A 34 -13.73 12.27 7.16
CA LEU A 34 -14.98 11.58 7.48
C LEU A 34 -16.21 12.32 6.92
N ARG A 35 -16.23 13.66 6.93
CA ARG A 35 -17.33 14.43 6.31
C ARG A 35 -17.41 14.29 4.78
N SER A 36 -16.31 13.90 4.13
CA SER A 36 -16.28 13.72 2.68
C SER A 36 -16.76 12.33 2.24
N LEU A 37 -16.89 11.39 3.17
CA LEU A 37 -17.28 10.02 2.86
C LEU A 37 -18.80 9.85 2.73
N PRO A 38 -19.26 8.91 1.88
CA PRO A 38 -20.60 8.36 1.96
C PRO A 38 -20.85 7.68 3.31
N ASP A 39 -22.10 7.69 3.77
CA ASP A 39 -22.50 7.12 5.07
C ASP A 39 -22.14 5.64 5.20
N GLU A 40 -22.19 4.87 4.11
CA GLU A 40 -21.82 3.45 4.07
C GLU A 40 -20.34 3.19 4.32
N ASP A 41 -19.45 4.13 3.98
CA ASP A 41 -18.01 3.98 4.13
C ASP A 41 -17.53 4.40 5.53
N LEU A 42 -18.32 5.21 6.26
CA LEU A 42 -17.97 5.75 7.58
C LEU A 42 -17.58 4.69 8.62
N PRO A 43 -18.36 3.59 8.83
CA PRO A 43 -18.02 2.60 9.84
C PRO A 43 -16.69 1.91 9.55
N THR A 44 -16.44 1.60 8.28
CA THR A 44 -15.19 0.98 7.81
C THR A 44 -14.02 1.92 8.05
N ALA A 45 -14.10 3.16 7.57
CA ALA A 45 -13.04 4.16 7.74
C ALA A 45 -12.68 4.40 9.21
N ALA A 46 -13.68 4.57 10.08
CA ALA A 46 -13.45 4.78 11.51
C ALA A 46 -12.74 3.59 12.17
N THR A 47 -13.12 2.37 11.80
CA THR A 47 -12.55 1.13 12.34
C THR A 47 -11.09 0.96 11.90
N PHE A 48 -10.77 1.32 10.65
CA PHE A 48 -9.41 1.34 10.13
C PHE A 48 -8.54 2.39 10.82
N PHE A 49 -9.01 3.64 11.01
CA PHE A 49 -8.24 4.65 11.75
C PHE A 49 -8.01 4.29 13.23
N ALA A 50 -8.90 3.49 13.82
CA ALA A 50 -8.71 2.94 15.17
C ALA A 50 -7.67 1.79 15.21
N GLY A 51 -7.03 1.44 14.09
CA GLY A 51 -6.05 0.36 14.01
C GLY A 51 -6.68 -1.04 14.09
N ARG A 52 -7.99 -1.16 13.80
CA ARG A 52 -8.74 -2.41 13.90
C ARG A 52 -9.35 -2.78 12.54
N PRO A 53 -8.56 -3.18 11.54
CA PRO A 53 -9.08 -3.46 10.19
C PRO A 53 -9.98 -4.70 10.12
N LEU A 54 -10.05 -5.50 11.19
CA LEU A 54 -10.87 -6.72 11.26
C LEU A 54 -12.08 -6.49 12.18
N PRO A 55 -13.26 -7.03 11.81
CA PRO A 55 -14.50 -6.78 12.54
C PRO A 55 -14.50 -7.34 13.97
N GLY A 56 -13.89 -8.51 14.20
CA GLY A 56 -13.78 -9.11 15.52
C GLY A 56 -12.64 -8.52 16.36
N ALA A 57 -12.87 -8.37 17.67
CA ALA A 57 -11.86 -7.85 18.60
C ALA A 57 -10.60 -8.73 18.70
N SER A 58 -10.76 -10.03 18.49
CA SER A 58 -9.67 -11.02 18.54
C SER A 58 -9.29 -11.57 17.17
N ASP A 59 -9.89 -11.04 16.09
CA ASP A 59 -9.64 -11.57 14.76
C ASP A 59 -8.18 -11.36 14.36
N LYS A 60 -7.61 -12.40 13.76
CA LYS A 60 -6.25 -12.41 13.22
C LYS A 60 -6.34 -12.86 11.77
N LEU A 61 -5.60 -12.17 10.90
CA LEU A 61 -5.51 -12.56 9.49
C LEU A 61 -4.68 -13.84 9.29
N GLY A 62 -3.98 -14.31 10.33
CA GLY A 62 -3.16 -15.54 10.27
C GLY A 62 -1.94 -15.44 9.35
N LEU A 63 -1.58 -14.22 8.91
CA LEU A 63 -0.45 -14.03 8.00
C LEU A 63 0.85 -13.86 8.78
N GLY A 64 1.77 -14.80 8.57
CA GLY A 64 3.14 -14.71 9.03
C GLY A 64 4.04 -13.94 8.07
N TRP A 65 5.26 -13.65 8.53
CA TRP A 65 6.28 -12.92 7.78
C TRP A 65 6.60 -13.55 6.41
N VAL A 66 6.63 -14.89 6.33
CA VAL A 66 6.92 -15.61 5.08
C VAL A 66 5.85 -15.33 4.03
N GLN A 67 4.58 -15.41 4.40
CA GLN A 67 3.46 -15.13 3.49
C GLN A 67 3.45 -13.66 3.06
N GLN A 68 3.69 -12.73 4.01
CA GLN A 68 3.72 -11.30 3.72
C GLN A 68 4.87 -10.92 2.76
N SER A 69 6.08 -11.44 3.01
CA SER A 69 7.24 -11.16 2.18
C SER A 69 7.12 -11.75 0.77
N GLN A 70 6.54 -12.95 0.63
CA GLN A 70 6.25 -13.54 -0.69
C GLN A 70 5.21 -12.74 -1.48
N ALA A 71 4.12 -12.33 -0.82
CA ALA A 71 3.10 -11.49 -1.46
C ALA A 71 3.70 -10.15 -1.93
N LEU A 72 4.52 -9.52 -1.08
CA LEU A 72 5.21 -8.29 -1.41
C LEU A 72 6.17 -8.47 -2.59
N ALA A 73 6.99 -9.53 -2.60
CA ALA A 73 7.90 -9.83 -3.70
C ALA A 73 7.17 -10.05 -5.02
N THR A 74 6.02 -10.73 -4.98
CA THR A 74 5.17 -10.96 -6.16
C THR A 74 4.60 -9.65 -6.70
N ALA A 75 4.03 -8.82 -5.82
CA ALA A 75 3.50 -7.51 -6.20
C ALA A 75 4.59 -6.56 -6.72
N ALA A 76 5.80 -6.62 -6.15
CA ALA A 76 6.94 -5.81 -6.61
C ALA A 76 7.44 -6.23 -8.00
N LYS A 77 7.49 -7.54 -8.30
CA LYS A 77 7.86 -8.03 -9.64
C LYS A 77 6.86 -7.59 -10.71
N ALA A 78 5.57 -7.54 -10.39
CA ALA A 78 4.56 -6.98 -11.29
C ALA A 78 4.84 -5.50 -11.64
N ARG A 79 5.43 -4.73 -10.71
CA ARG A 79 5.84 -3.33 -10.93
C ARG A 79 7.13 -3.21 -11.74
N THR A 80 8.07 -4.15 -11.59
CA THR A 80 9.36 -4.11 -12.31
C THR A 80 9.20 -4.43 -13.79
N SER A 81 8.19 -5.21 -14.18
CA SER A 81 7.88 -5.46 -15.60
C SER A 81 7.47 -4.18 -16.35
N ALA A 82 7.15 -3.10 -15.64
CA ALA A 82 6.74 -1.83 -16.24
C ALA A 82 7.89 -0.80 -16.39
N MET A 83 9.09 -1.07 -15.88
CA MET A 83 10.23 -0.15 -16.04
C MET A 83 11.37 -0.88 -16.78
N PRO A 84 11.65 -0.53 -18.05
CA PRO A 84 12.82 -1.08 -18.72
C PRO A 84 14.08 -0.64 -17.96
N LEU A 85 14.96 -1.59 -17.65
CA LEU A 85 16.29 -1.27 -17.13
C LEU A 85 17.00 -0.37 -18.17
N PRO A 86 17.69 0.70 -17.75
CA PRO A 86 18.47 1.50 -18.68
C PRO A 86 19.51 0.61 -19.37
N SER A 87 19.71 0.84 -20.67
CA SER A 87 20.65 0.06 -21.51
C SER A 87 22.09 0.06 -20.97
N SER A 88 22.44 1.02 -20.12
CA SER A 88 23.74 1.08 -19.42
C SER A 88 23.96 -0.02 -18.38
N TRP A 89 22.90 -0.69 -17.92
CA TRP A 89 22.97 -1.80 -16.95
C TRP A 89 22.93 -3.18 -17.62
N ALA A 90 22.68 -3.26 -18.93
CA ALA A 90 22.61 -4.54 -19.62
C ALA A 90 23.97 -5.26 -19.55
N PRO A 91 24.02 -6.54 -19.12
CA PRO A 91 25.28 -7.28 -19.10
C PRO A 91 25.83 -7.40 -20.52
N ALA A 92 27.13 -7.12 -20.70
CA ALA A 92 27.77 -7.18 -22.00
C ALA A 92 27.60 -8.58 -22.63
N PRO A 93 27.34 -8.68 -23.94
CA PRO A 93 27.21 -9.95 -24.62
C PRO A 93 28.51 -10.75 -24.45
N ARG A 94 28.40 -11.99 -23.97
CA ARG A 94 29.53 -12.92 -23.97
C ARG A 94 29.78 -13.34 -25.42
N GLU A 95 30.94 -12.96 -25.96
CA GLU A 95 31.37 -13.46 -27.26
C GLU A 95 31.43 -14.99 -27.25
N PRO A 96 30.91 -15.68 -28.28
CA PRO A 96 31.04 -17.11 -28.39
C PRO A 96 32.50 -17.48 -28.55
N ALA A 97 32.99 -18.40 -27.71
CA ALA A 97 34.34 -18.93 -27.83
C ALA A 97 34.52 -19.55 -29.23
N SER A 98 35.41 -18.94 -30.03
CA SER A 98 35.81 -19.41 -31.35
C SER A 98 36.36 -20.83 -31.26
N ALA A 99 35.56 -21.82 -31.66
CA ALA A 99 36.03 -23.17 -31.93
C ALA A 99 36.80 -23.14 -33.25
N SER A 100 38.13 -23.24 -33.20
CA SER A 100 38.95 -23.55 -34.38
C SER A 100 39.07 -25.07 -34.56
N PRO A 101 39.14 -25.56 -35.81
CA PRO A 101 39.13 -26.98 -36.16
C PRO A 101 40.42 -27.73 -35.80
#